data_AF-A0A1N6MCE6-F1
#
_entry.id   AF-A0A1N6MCE6-F1
#
_cell.length_a   1.000
_cell.length_b   1.000
_cell.length_c   1.000
_cell.angle_alpha   90.00
_cell.angle_beta   90.00
_cell.angle_gamma   90.00
#
_symmetry.space_group_name_H-M   'P 1'
#
loop_
_entity.id
_entity.type
_entity.pdbx_description
1 polymer ?
#
loop_
_entity_poly.entity_id
_entity_poly.type
_entity_poly.pdbx_seq_one_letter_code
_entity_poly.pdbx_strand_id
1 'polypeptide(L)'
;SVDRLMKSITEFMNDIADELKIVLVDAIQTLCLKFPKKYETLLNFLSTVLREEGGFEYKRSIVGSMLTLMDQIADSRESGLDHLCEFIEDCEFPELSIQILHMLGEMGPETSNPARYIRFIFNRVILELPSVRAAAVAALGKLATVVPNLRENVLVLLK
;
A
#
# COMPACT_ATOMS: atom_id res chain seq x y z
N SER A 1 7.81 -2.27 25.73
CA SER A 1 8.25 -2.69 24.38
C SER A 1 7.71 -1.71 23.36
N VAL A 2 8.22 -1.76 22.12
CA VAL A 2 7.73 -0.95 20.99
C VAL A 2 6.22 -1.12 20.81
N ASP A 3 5.68 -2.33 21.00
CA ASP A 3 4.25 -2.61 20.83
C ASP A 3 3.36 -1.83 21.80
N ARG A 4 3.78 -1.68 23.06
CA ARG A 4 3.04 -0.86 24.03
C ARG A 4 3.02 0.61 23.63
N LEU A 5 4.14 1.11 23.13
CA LEU A 5 4.24 2.48 22.63
C LEU A 5 3.32 2.67 21.42
N MET A 6 3.34 1.74 20.46
CA MET A 6 2.48 1.80 19.29
C MET A 6 1.00 1.82 19.66
N LYS A 7 0.58 0.97 20.61
CA LYS A 7 -0.82 0.97 21.09
C LYS A 7 -1.23 2.32 21.68
N SER A 8 -0.40 2.90 22.54
CA SER A 8 -0.68 4.22 23.12
C SER A 8 -0.73 5.33 22.07
N ILE A 9 0.07 5.23 21.01
CA ILE A 9 0.02 6.19 19.89
C ILE A 9 -1.28 6.02 19.11
N THR A 10 -1.73 4.79 18.82
CA THR A 10 -3.02 4.56 18.12
C THR A 10 -4.18 5.19 18.88
N GLU A 11 -4.26 4.95 20.19
CA GLU A 11 -5.30 5.54 21.05
C GLU A 11 -5.25 7.08 20.99
N PHE A 12 -4.06 7.67 21.08
CA PHE A 12 -3.88 9.12 20.97
C PHE A 12 -4.24 9.69 19.59
N MET A 13 -3.96 8.95 18.50
CA MET A 13 -4.25 9.40 17.14
C MET A 13 -5.74 9.63 16.90
N ASN A 14 -6.62 8.86 17.55
CA ASN A 14 -8.07 9.01 17.41
C ASN A 14 -8.61 10.35 17.94
N ASP A 15 -7.89 10.98 18.87
CA ASP A 15 -8.34 12.18 19.58
C ASP A 15 -7.74 13.49 19.03
N ILE A 16 -6.98 13.43 17.93
CA ILE A 16 -6.26 14.59 17.38
C ILE A 16 -6.59 14.87 15.91
N ALA A 17 -6.33 16.11 15.50
CA ALA A 17 -6.53 16.55 14.12
C ALA A 17 -5.52 15.91 13.15
N ASP A 18 -5.92 15.78 11.88
CA ASP A 18 -5.14 15.10 10.84
C ASP A 18 -3.76 15.73 10.62
N GLU A 19 -3.61 17.04 10.81
CA GLU A 19 -2.32 17.73 10.71
C GLU A 19 -1.31 17.17 11.73
N LEU A 20 -1.77 16.87 12.95
CA LEU A 20 -0.92 16.27 13.99
C LEU A 20 -0.66 14.79 13.69
N LYS A 21 -1.64 14.08 13.13
CA LYS A 21 -1.46 12.68 12.72
C LYS A 21 -0.39 12.54 11.64
N ILE A 22 -0.34 13.46 10.67
CA ILE A 22 0.69 13.50 9.62
C ILE A 22 2.10 13.63 10.25
N VAL A 23 2.26 14.53 11.23
CA VAL A 23 3.56 14.68 11.94
C VAL A 23 3.96 13.39 12.67
N LEU A 24 2.99 12.67 13.24
CA LEU A 24 3.25 11.37 13.88
C LEU A 24 3.68 10.31 12.87
N VAL A 25 3.05 10.27 11.69
CA VAL A 25 3.41 9.36 10.60
C VAL A 25 4.85 9.59 10.15
N ASP A 26 5.25 10.85 9.96
CA ASP A 26 6.64 11.21 9.60
C ASP A 26 7.65 10.78 10.68
N ALA A 27 7.29 10.93 11.96
CA ALA A 27 8.11 10.49 13.08
C ALA A 27 8.27 8.96 13.11
N ILE A 28 7.19 8.21 12.81
CA ILE A 28 7.20 6.75 12.74
C ILE A 28 8.04 6.26 11.56
N GLN A 29 7.91 6.88 10.38
CA GLN A 29 8.76 6.59 9.23
C GLN A 29 10.24 6.77 9.62
N THR A 30 10.58 7.92 10.20
CA THR A 30 11.95 8.23 10.65
C THR A 30 12.47 7.20 11.66
N LEU A 31 11.63 6.79 12.61
CA LEU A 31 11.97 5.76 13.58
C LEU A 31 12.23 4.40 12.92
N CYS A 32 11.41 4.03 11.94
CA CYS A 32 11.57 2.78 11.19
C CYS A 32 12.88 2.75 10.41
N LEU A 33 13.20 3.83 9.70
CA LEU A 33 14.47 3.98 8.99
C LEU A 33 15.68 3.91 9.92
N LYS A 34 15.55 4.42 11.15
CA LYS A 34 16.60 4.32 12.19
C LYS A 34 16.74 2.90 12.74
N PHE A 35 15.66 2.12 12.78
CA PHE A 35 15.63 0.76 13.32
C PHE A 35 14.99 -0.24 12.33
N PRO A 36 15.63 -0.51 11.18
CA PRO A 36 15.00 -1.24 10.07
C PRO A 36 14.58 -2.66 10.45
N LYS A 37 15.23 -3.30 11.43
CA LYS A 37 14.83 -4.60 11.97
C LYS A 37 13.46 -4.62 12.68
N LYS A 38 12.83 -3.46 12.84
CA LYS A 38 11.50 -3.30 13.44
C LYS A 38 10.43 -2.93 12.40
N TYR A 39 10.75 -3.04 11.11
CA TYR A 39 9.83 -2.67 10.03
C TYR A 39 8.48 -3.35 10.16
N GLU A 40 8.43 -4.64 10.52
CA GLU A 40 7.18 -5.40 10.59
C GLU A 40 6.18 -4.78 11.58
N THR A 41 6.63 -4.47 12.81
CA THR A 41 5.80 -3.81 13.82
C THR A 41 5.31 -2.43 13.36
N LEU A 42 6.19 -1.64 12.75
CA LEU A 42 5.89 -0.26 12.36
C LEU A 42 5.01 -0.19 11.11
N LEU A 43 5.21 -1.11 10.16
CA LEU A 43 4.40 -1.24 8.96
C LEU A 43 3.00 -1.75 9.30
N ASN A 44 2.89 -2.70 10.24
CA ASN A 44 1.60 -3.15 10.76
C ASN A 44 0.85 -1.99 11.45
N PHE A 45 1.57 -1.14 12.19
CA PHE A 45 0.98 0.07 12.76
C PHE A 45 0.44 1.00 11.66
N LEU A 46 1.27 1.34 10.66
CA LEU A 46 0.88 2.21 9.55
C LEU A 46 -0.34 1.67 8.80
N SER A 47 -0.33 0.37 8.50
CA SER A 47 -1.46 -0.35 7.89
C SER A 47 -2.74 -0.29 8.73
N THR A 48 -2.62 -0.41 10.05
CA THR A 48 -3.78 -0.30 10.96
C THR A 48 -4.40 1.09 10.89
N VAL A 49 -3.61 2.14 11.04
CA VAL A 49 -4.12 3.52 11.01
C VAL A 49 -4.51 3.98 9.59
N LEU A 50 -3.99 3.32 8.55
CA LEU A 50 -4.41 3.53 7.16
C LEU A 50 -5.85 3.08 6.93
N ARG A 51 -6.33 2.05 7.64
CA ARG A 51 -7.71 1.55 7.52
C ARG A 51 -8.73 2.28 8.40
N GLU A 52 -8.29 3.07 9.37
CA GLU A 52 -9.19 3.87 10.22
C GLU A 52 -9.79 5.05 9.45
N GLU A 53 -10.69 5.83 10.04
CA GLU A 53 -11.20 7.05 9.38
C GLU A 53 -10.10 8.14 9.30
N GLY A 54 -10.11 8.93 8.24
CA GLY A 54 -9.18 10.05 8.09
C GLY A 54 -9.25 10.72 6.73
N GLY A 55 -8.83 11.99 6.67
CA GLY A 55 -8.82 12.78 5.45
C GLY A 55 -7.72 12.38 4.46
N PHE A 56 -7.88 12.85 3.23
CA PHE A 56 -7.00 12.51 2.11
C PHE A 56 -5.51 12.77 2.39
N GLU A 57 -5.13 13.95 2.89
CA GLU A 57 -3.71 14.28 3.11
C GLU A 57 -3.07 13.39 4.18
N TYR A 58 -3.84 13.00 5.20
CA TYR A 58 -3.37 12.06 6.21
C TYR A 58 -3.15 10.65 5.62
N LYS A 59 -4.13 10.13 4.86
CA LYS A 59 -4.00 8.84 4.18
C LYS A 59 -2.85 8.84 3.18
N ARG A 60 -2.69 9.93 2.45
CA ARG A 60 -1.57 10.15 1.52
C ARG A 60 -0.22 10.12 2.22
N SER A 61 -0.09 10.77 3.38
CA SER A 61 1.14 10.73 4.20
C SER A 61 1.47 9.29 4.65
N ILE A 62 0.46 8.51 5.06
CA ILE A 62 0.68 7.11 5.45
C ILE A 62 1.13 6.26 4.27
N VAL A 63 0.43 6.33 3.13
CA VAL A 63 0.80 5.61 1.90
C VAL A 63 2.21 6.01 1.48
N GLY A 64 2.52 7.30 1.42
CA GLY A 64 3.86 7.81 1.10
C GLY A 64 4.94 7.28 2.05
N SER A 65 4.61 7.16 3.34
CA SER A 65 5.51 6.57 4.32
C SER A 65 5.77 5.09 4.07
N MET A 66 4.71 4.31 3.82
CA MET A 66 4.85 2.89 3.48
C MET A 66 5.68 2.69 2.20
N LEU A 67 5.47 3.51 1.16
CA LEU A 67 6.25 3.45 -0.07
C LEU A 67 7.74 3.73 0.19
N THR A 68 8.05 4.75 1.00
CA THR A 68 9.43 5.08 1.39
C THR A 68 10.07 3.92 2.13
N LEU A 69 9.35 3.25 3.03
CA LEU A 69 9.88 2.10 3.75
C LEU A 69 10.15 0.91 2.83
N MET A 70 9.28 0.60 1.88
CA MET A 70 9.48 -0.48 0.90
C MET A 70 10.66 -0.25 -0.04
N ASP A 71 10.95 1.02 -0.34
CA ASP A 71 12.10 1.41 -1.14
C ASP A 71 13.42 1.27 -0.35
N GLN A 72 13.42 1.73 0.90
CA GLN A 72 14.62 1.78 1.73
C GLN A 72 14.91 0.48 2.51
N ILE A 73 13.91 -0.37 2.71
CA ILE A 73 13.99 -1.63 3.46
C ILE A 73 13.40 -2.75 2.61
N ALA A 74 14.25 -3.46 1.86
CA ALA A 74 13.82 -4.50 0.92
C ALA A 74 12.93 -5.58 1.55
N ASP A 75 13.23 -6.01 2.78
CA ASP A 75 12.46 -7.03 3.53
C ASP A 75 11.01 -6.59 3.82
N SER A 76 10.72 -5.29 3.75
CA SER A 76 9.38 -4.74 3.97
C SER A 76 8.50 -4.71 2.73
N ARG A 77 9.07 -4.97 1.54
CA ARG A 77 8.37 -4.80 0.26
C ARG A 77 7.15 -5.71 0.14
N GLU A 78 7.28 -7.00 0.40
CA GLU A 78 6.16 -7.91 0.24
C GLU A 78 5.03 -7.61 1.23
N SER A 79 5.34 -7.42 2.51
CA SER A 79 4.32 -7.10 3.52
C SER A 79 3.68 -5.73 3.28
N GLY A 80 4.44 -4.75 2.78
CA GLY A 80 3.92 -3.44 2.43
C GLY A 80 2.96 -3.49 1.25
N LEU A 81 3.29 -4.25 0.20
CA LEU A 81 2.40 -4.47 -0.94
C LEU A 81 1.11 -5.18 -0.51
N ASP A 82 1.21 -6.19 0.35
CA ASP A 82 0.05 -6.93 0.85
C ASP A 82 -0.90 -5.99 1.64
N HIS A 83 -0.36 -5.16 2.53
CA HIS A 83 -1.16 -4.14 3.25
C HIS A 83 -1.81 -3.10 2.32
N LEU A 84 -1.09 -2.64 1.30
CA LEU A 84 -1.64 -1.69 0.33
C LEU A 84 -2.71 -2.34 -0.57
N CYS A 85 -2.58 -3.63 -0.88
CA CYS A 85 -3.58 -4.40 -1.59
C CYS A 85 -4.90 -4.50 -0.82
N GLU A 86 -4.84 -4.75 0.49
CA GLU A 86 -6.02 -4.74 1.35
C GLU A 86 -6.66 -3.34 1.38
N PHE A 87 -5.86 -2.29 1.51
CA PHE A 87 -6.37 -0.92 1.57
C PHE A 87 -7.14 -0.52 0.30
N ILE A 88 -6.65 -0.86 -0.90
CA ILE A 88 -7.34 -0.51 -2.15
C ILE A 88 -8.63 -1.32 -2.38
N GLU A 89 -8.95 -2.33 -1.56
CA GLU A 89 -10.23 -3.03 -1.68
C GLU A 89 -11.42 -2.15 -1.33
N ASP A 90 -11.27 -1.27 -0.33
CA ASP A 90 -12.31 -0.38 0.20
C ASP A 90 -11.88 1.11 0.20
N CYS A 91 -10.88 1.47 -0.59
CA CYS A 91 -10.36 2.84 -0.63
C CYS A 91 -11.32 3.81 -1.33
N GLU A 92 -11.75 4.85 -0.61
CA GLU A 92 -12.63 5.89 -1.15
C GLU A 92 -11.87 7.00 -1.92
N PHE A 93 -10.53 6.99 -1.94
CA PHE A 93 -9.70 8.01 -2.54
C PHE A 93 -9.09 7.54 -3.87
N PRO A 94 -9.64 7.94 -5.04
CA PRO A 94 -9.21 7.41 -6.33
C PRO A 94 -7.74 7.68 -6.64
N GLU A 95 -7.22 8.83 -6.21
CA GLU A 95 -5.81 9.20 -6.39
C GLU A 95 -4.85 8.25 -5.66
N LEU A 96 -5.22 7.82 -4.44
CA LEU A 96 -4.42 6.84 -3.67
C LEU A 96 -4.51 5.45 -4.32
N SER A 97 -5.70 5.03 -4.74
CA SER A 97 -5.88 3.78 -5.47
C SER A 97 -5.03 3.74 -6.75
N ILE A 98 -5.00 4.82 -7.53
CA ILE A 98 -4.15 4.93 -8.73
C ILE A 98 -2.68 4.83 -8.35
N GLN A 99 -2.22 5.58 -7.34
CA GLN A 99 -0.83 5.55 -6.90
C GLN A 99 -0.41 4.13 -6.50
N ILE A 100 -1.22 3.44 -5.70
CA ILE A 100 -0.94 2.08 -5.24
C ILE A 100 -0.95 1.08 -6.41
N LEU A 101 -1.91 1.18 -7.33
CA LEU A 101 -1.95 0.34 -8.53
C LEU A 101 -0.69 0.50 -9.39
N HIS A 102 -0.22 1.74 -9.57
CA HIS A 102 1.05 1.99 -10.25
C HIS A 102 2.21 1.28 -9.54
N MET A 103 2.29 1.39 -8.22
CA MET A 103 3.34 0.73 -7.43
C MET A 103 3.25 -0.80 -7.47
N LEU A 104 2.05 -1.38 -7.46
CA LEU A 104 1.84 -2.81 -7.65
C LEU A 104 2.34 -3.29 -9.01
N GLY A 105 2.16 -2.49 -10.06
CA GLY A 105 2.68 -2.78 -11.39
C GLY A 105 4.22 -2.73 -11.49
N GLU A 106 4.87 -1.91 -10.67
CA GLU A 106 6.34 -1.78 -10.63
C GLU A 106 6.99 -2.84 -9.73
N MET A 107 6.52 -2.96 -8.49
CA MET A 107 7.16 -3.80 -7.46
C MET A 107 6.57 -5.21 -7.38
N GLY A 108 5.30 -5.40 -7.73
CA GLY A 108 4.62 -6.70 -7.69
C GLY A 108 5.31 -7.81 -8.52
N PRO A 109 5.81 -7.54 -9.74
CA PRO A 109 6.55 -8.52 -10.55
C PRO A 109 7.82 -9.08 -9.89
N GLU A 110 8.44 -8.33 -8.97
CA GLU A 110 9.70 -8.70 -8.33
C GLU A 110 9.51 -9.58 -7.08
N THR A 111 8.27 -9.76 -6.63
CA THR A 111 7.98 -10.55 -5.42
C THR A 111 8.10 -12.05 -5.66
N SER A 112 8.16 -12.82 -4.58
CA SER A 112 8.20 -14.29 -4.62
C SER A 112 6.97 -14.93 -5.27
N ASN A 113 5.81 -14.28 -5.23
CA ASN A 113 4.57 -14.77 -5.83
C ASN A 113 3.76 -13.63 -6.48
N PRO A 114 4.14 -13.17 -7.69
CA PRO A 114 3.47 -12.04 -8.35
C PRO A 114 2.01 -12.32 -8.72
N ALA A 115 1.63 -13.59 -8.87
CA ALA A 115 0.27 -13.99 -9.25
C ALA A 115 -0.79 -13.57 -8.21
N ARG A 116 -0.42 -13.45 -6.93
CA ARG A 116 -1.36 -13.08 -5.86
C ARG A 116 -1.97 -11.69 -6.06
N TYR A 117 -1.24 -10.78 -6.70
CA TYR A 117 -1.68 -9.39 -6.91
C TYR A 117 -2.73 -9.25 -8.02
N ILE A 118 -2.85 -10.25 -8.92
CA ILE A 118 -3.77 -10.19 -10.05
C ILE A 118 -5.21 -9.96 -9.59
N ARG A 119 -5.67 -10.68 -8.55
CA ARG A 119 -7.05 -10.53 -8.03
C ARG A 119 -7.30 -9.09 -7.55
N PHE A 120 -6.39 -8.55 -6.74
CA PHE A 120 -6.53 -7.21 -6.17
C PHE A 120 -6.56 -6.14 -7.26
N ILE A 121 -5.71 -6.26 -8.28
CA ILE A 121 -5.65 -5.31 -9.39
C ILE A 121 -6.88 -5.47 -10.30
N PHE A 122 -7.23 -6.71 -10.69
CA PHE A 122 -8.33 -6.97 -11.62
C PHE A 122 -9.69 -6.54 -11.07
N ASN A 123 -9.93 -6.72 -9.77
CA ASN A 123 -11.16 -6.24 -9.15
C ASN A 123 -11.34 -4.72 -9.33
N ARG A 124 -10.25 -3.94 -9.35
CA ARG A 124 -10.29 -2.49 -9.64
C ARG A 124 -10.62 -2.17 -11.10
N VAL A 125 -10.40 -3.10 -12.04
CA VAL A 125 -10.84 -2.94 -13.44
C VAL A 125 -12.38 -2.99 -13.55
N ILE A 126 -13.03 -3.79 -12.71
CA ILE A 126 -14.48 -4.03 -12.78
C ILE A 126 -15.25 -3.00 -11.94
N LEU A 127 -14.80 -2.76 -10.71
CA LEU A 127 -15.60 -2.11 -9.67
C LEU A 127 -15.43 -0.59 -9.60
N GLU A 128 -14.38 -0.03 -10.22
CA GLU A 128 -13.97 1.36 -9.99
C GLU A 128 -14.39 2.32 -11.11
N LEU A 129 -14.03 3.59 -10.95
CA LEU A 129 -14.19 4.64 -11.97
C LEU A 129 -13.07 4.61 -13.04
N PRO A 130 -13.27 5.25 -14.22
CA PRO A 130 -12.41 5.07 -15.39
C PRO A 130 -10.91 5.31 -15.19
N SER A 131 -10.50 6.32 -14.40
CA SER A 131 -9.08 6.60 -14.16
C SER A 131 -8.40 5.51 -13.32
N VAL A 132 -9.09 4.96 -12.32
CA VAL A 132 -8.59 3.83 -11.52
C VAL A 132 -8.53 2.56 -12.38
N ARG A 133 -9.53 2.32 -13.23
CA ARG A 133 -9.51 1.20 -14.20
C ARG A 133 -8.32 1.27 -15.13
N ALA A 134 -8.01 2.46 -15.67
CA ALA A 134 -6.86 2.66 -16.54
C ALA A 134 -5.54 2.31 -15.82
N ALA A 135 -5.38 2.75 -14.57
CA ALA A 135 -4.22 2.39 -13.75
C ALA A 135 -4.14 0.87 -13.48
N ALA A 136 -5.27 0.22 -13.21
CA ALA A 136 -5.33 -1.22 -12.97
C ALA A 136 -4.96 -2.04 -14.22
N VAL A 137 -5.48 -1.66 -15.40
CA VAL A 137 -5.12 -2.29 -16.68
C VAL A 137 -3.63 -2.10 -16.96
N ALA A 138 -3.07 -0.91 -16.71
CA ALA A 138 -1.64 -0.65 -16.87
C ALA A 138 -0.80 -1.54 -15.94
N ALA A 139 -1.20 -1.69 -14.68
CA ALA A 139 -0.52 -2.55 -13.71
C ALA A 139 -0.54 -4.03 -14.12
N LEU A 140 -1.69 -4.55 -14.58
CA LEU A 140 -1.80 -5.91 -15.14
C LEU A 140 -0.91 -6.09 -16.37
N GLY A 141 -0.88 -5.09 -17.26
CA GLY A 141 -0.02 -5.09 -18.44
C GLY A 141 1.46 -5.19 -18.09
N LYS A 142 1.91 -4.44 -17.07
CA LYS A 142 3.30 -4.53 -16.57
C LYS A 142 3.60 -5.92 -16.01
N LEU A 143 2.70 -6.47 -15.18
CA LEU A 143 2.85 -7.82 -14.64
C LEU A 143 2.99 -8.88 -15.75
N ALA A 144 2.13 -8.82 -16.78
CA ALA A 144 2.16 -9.72 -17.93
C ALA A 144 3.39 -9.55 -18.83
N THR A 145 4.00 -8.36 -18.80
CA THR A 145 5.21 -8.06 -19.57
C THR A 145 6.45 -8.59 -18.85
N VAL A 146 6.55 -8.36 -17.54
CA VAL A 146 7.71 -8.73 -16.72
C VAL A 146 7.69 -10.19 -16.28
N VAL A 147 6.49 -10.79 -16.12
CA VAL A 147 6.31 -12.19 -15.70
C VAL A 147 5.63 -12.99 -16.82
N PRO A 148 6.39 -13.57 -17.79
CA PRO A 148 5.81 -14.22 -18.97
C PRO A 148 4.79 -15.32 -18.67
N ASN A 149 4.98 -16.06 -17.57
CA ASN A 149 4.08 -17.15 -17.15
C ASN A 149 2.68 -16.65 -16.76
N LEU A 150 2.50 -15.36 -16.48
CA LEU A 150 1.21 -14.76 -16.12
C LEU A 150 0.50 -14.11 -17.31
N ARG A 151 1.16 -14.03 -18.48
CA ARG A 151 0.66 -13.31 -19.65
C ARG A 151 -0.70 -13.82 -20.12
N GLU A 152 -0.84 -15.13 -20.33
CA GLU A 152 -2.11 -15.71 -20.80
C GLU A 152 -3.24 -15.46 -19.80
N ASN A 153 -2.97 -15.58 -18.50
CA ASN A 153 -3.95 -15.30 -17.45
C ASN A 153 -4.44 -13.84 -17.53
N VAL A 154 -3.51 -12.88 -17.64
CA VAL A 154 -3.86 -11.46 -17.75
C VAL A 154 -4.62 -11.18 -19.06
N LEU A 155 -4.21 -11.76 -20.18
CA LEU A 155 -4.91 -11.58 -21.46
C LEU A 155 -6.34 -12.11 -21.44
N VAL A 156 -6.60 -13.22 -20.75
CA VAL A 156 -7.96 -13.75 -20.57
C VAL A 156 -8.82 -12.79 -19.75
N LEU A 157 -8.25 -12.17 -18.71
CA LEU A 157 -8.98 -11.24 -17.85
C LEU A 157 -9.29 -9.89 -18.53
N LEU A 158 -8.46 -9.45 -19.48
CA LEU A 158 -8.62 -8.16 -20.17
C LEU A 158 -9.41 -8.24 -21.49
N LYS A 159 -9.95 -9.41 -21.86
CA LYS A 159 -10.85 -9.59 -23.01
C LYS A 159 -12.27 -9.18 -22.67
#